data_AF-A0A355QAU6-F1
#
_entry.id   AF-A0A355QAU6-F1
#
_cell.length_a   1.000
_cell.length_b   1.000
_cell.length_c   1.000
_cell.angle_alpha   90.00
_cell.angle_beta   90.00
_cell.angle_gamma   90.00
#
_symmetry.space_group_name_H-M   'P 1'
#
loop_
_entity.id
_entity.type
_entity.pdbx_description
1 polymer ?
#
loop_
_entity_poly.entity_id
_entity_poly.type
_entity_poly.pdbx_seq_one_letter_code
_entity_poly.pdbx_strand_id
1 'polypeptide(L)'
;METIPRNLKTLSSSFFLFGPRGTGKSTWLRQHFPEALWIDLLDPREQRIFRAHLEHLLERLMGDPERTVVVIDEIQKAPTFLDVIH
;
A
#
# COMPACT_ATOMS: atom_id res chain seq x y z
N MET A 1 -15.50 -15.52 8.60
CA MET A 1 -14.34 -15.28 9.48
C MET A 1 -14.70 -14.17 10.43
N GLU A 2 -14.64 -14.40 11.73
CA GLU A 2 -14.84 -13.34 12.72
C GLU A 2 -13.67 -12.37 12.69
N THR A 3 -13.95 -11.07 12.73
CA THR A 3 -12.93 -10.01 12.81
C THR A 3 -13.02 -9.31 14.15
N ILE A 4 -11.88 -9.16 14.82
CA ILE A 4 -11.78 -8.42 16.09
C ILE A 4 -11.72 -6.92 15.78
N PRO A 5 -12.60 -6.08 16.38
CA PRO A 5 -12.56 -4.64 16.18
C PRO A 5 -11.20 -4.07 16.62
N ARG A 6 -10.63 -3.20 15.79
CA ARG A 6 -9.32 -2.57 16.03
C ARG A 6 -9.51 -1.13 16.43
N ASN A 7 -8.83 -0.70 17.50
CA ASN A 7 -8.75 0.72 17.85
C ASN A 7 -7.63 1.39 17.04
N LEU A 8 -7.83 1.47 15.73
CA LEU A 8 -6.96 2.16 14.79
C LEU A 8 -7.76 3.32 14.18
N LYS A 9 -7.15 4.50 14.12
CA LYS A 9 -7.72 5.66 13.44
C LYS A 9 -7.09 5.78 12.06
N THR A 10 -7.90 6.01 11.05
CA THR A 10 -7.41 6.43 9.73
C THR A 10 -6.95 7.88 9.83
N LEU A 11 -5.89 8.22 9.09
CA LEU A 11 -5.41 9.58 8.93
C LEU A 11 -5.72 10.03 7.51
N SER A 12 -5.91 11.35 7.31
CA SER A 12 -6.11 11.94 5.98
C SER A 12 -4.80 12.08 5.19
N SER A 13 -3.65 11.92 5.84
CA SER A 13 -2.32 11.94 5.24
C SER A 13 -1.76 10.53 5.07
N SER A 14 -0.67 10.40 4.31
CA SER A 14 0.14 9.18 4.26
C SER A 14 0.58 8.74 5.66
N PHE A 15 0.52 7.44 5.94
CA PHE A 15 0.94 6.86 7.21
C PHE A 15 1.50 5.45 7.01
N PHE A 16 2.33 5.00 7.95
CA PHE A 16 2.77 3.62 8.01
C PHE A 16 1.89 2.80 8.95
N LEU A 17 1.46 1.63 8.50
CA LEU A 17 0.77 0.65 9.34
C LEU A 17 1.73 -0.48 9.75
N PHE A 18 2.25 -0.41 10.98
CA PHE A 18 3.17 -1.41 11.51
C PHE A 18 2.47 -2.48 12.35
N GLY A 19 3.13 -3.63 12.50
CA GLY A 19 2.73 -4.67 13.44
C GLY A 19 3.25 -6.06 13.05
N PRO A 20 3.25 -7.03 13.98
CA PRO A 20 3.75 -8.39 13.73
C PRO A 20 3.07 -9.08 12.54
N ARG A 21 3.70 -10.11 11.98
CA ARG A 21 3.09 -10.97 10.96
C ARG A 21 1.86 -11.69 11.53
N GLY A 22 0.87 -11.94 10.67
CA GLY A 22 -0.37 -12.64 11.07
C GLY A 22 -1.36 -11.82 11.91
N THR A 23 -1.09 -10.52 12.17
CA THR A 23 -1.99 -9.68 12.97
C THR A 23 -3.15 -9.08 12.19
N GLY A 24 -3.33 -9.42 10.91
CA GLY A 24 -4.47 -8.98 10.10
C GLY A 24 -4.38 -7.56 9.54
N LYS A 25 -3.18 -6.98 9.43
CA LYS A 25 -2.97 -5.63 8.86
C LYS A 25 -3.56 -5.48 7.45
N SER A 26 -3.21 -6.38 6.53
CA SER A 26 -3.72 -6.35 5.16
C SER A 26 -5.24 -6.60 5.12
N THR A 27 -5.78 -7.39 6.04
CA THR A 27 -7.24 -7.57 6.20
C THR A 27 -7.92 -6.26 6.61
N TRP A 28 -7.37 -5.57 7.62
CA TRP A 28 -7.89 -4.29 8.09
C TRP A 28 -7.86 -3.23 6.98
N LEU A 29 -6.75 -3.12 6.24
CA LEU A 29 -6.61 -2.20 5.12
C LEU A 29 -7.62 -2.49 3.99
N ARG A 30 -7.84 -3.76 3.61
CA ARG A 30 -8.85 -4.11 2.60
C ARG A 30 -10.28 -3.76 3.02
N GLN A 31 -10.57 -3.79 4.32
CA GLN A 31 -11.89 -3.42 4.85
C GLN A 31 -12.08 -1.90 4.89
N HIS A 32 -11.05 -1.13 5.23
CA HIS A 32 -11.16 0.33 5.40
C HIS A 32 -10.89 1.09 4.09
N PHE A 33 -10.14 0.49 3.17
CA PHE A 33 -9.80 1.05 1.86
C PHE A 33 -10.04 0.00 0.75
N PRO A 34 -11.29 -0.41 0.51
CA PRO A 34 -11.62 -1.43 -0.50
C PRO A 34 -11.19 -0.99 -1.90
N GLU A 35 -11.27 0.32 -2.17
CA GLU A 35 -10.86 0.92 -3.43
C GLU A 35 -9.38 1.34 -3.45
N ALA A 36 -8.52 0.87 -2.54
CA ALA A 36 -7.10 1.21 -2.63
C ALA A 36 -6.40 0.52 -3.81
N LEU A 37 -5.49 1.21 -4.50
CA LEU A 37 -4.53 0.59 -5.39
C LEU A 37 -3.53 -0.21 -4.56
N TRP A 38 -3.48 -1.53 -4.76
CA TRP A 38 -2.55 -2.40 -4.05
C TRP A 38 -1.28 -2.61 -4.85
N ILE A 39 -0.15 -2.36 -4.20
CA ILE A 39 1.18 -2.68 -4.70
C ILE A 39 1.80 -3.67 -3.71
N ASP A 40 1.92 -4.92 -4.13
CA ASP A 40 2.54 -5.96 -3.32
C ASP A 40 4.01 -6.10 -3.71
N LEU A 41 4.90 -5.55 -2.89
CA LEU A 41 6.34 -5.66 -3.12
C LEU A 41 6.91 -7.03 -2.71
N LEU A 42 6.09 -8.03 -2.38
CA LEU A 42 6.52 -9.43 -2.42
C LEU A 42 6.44 -10.01 -3.84
N ASP A 43 5.60 -9.48 -4.74
CA ASP A 43 5.56 -9.92 -6.14
C ASP A 43 6.87 -9.47 -6.83
N PRO A 44 7.69 -10.41 -7.32
CA PRO A 44 8.94 -10.08 -8.00
C PRO A 44 8.74 -9.24 -9.27
N ARG A 45 7.56 -9.27 -9.89
CA ARG A 45 7.23 -8.44 -11.06
C ARG A 45 7.07 -6.98 -10.66
N GLU A 46 6.24 -6.71 -9.64
CA GLU A 46 6.06 -5.36 -9.09
C GLU A 46 7.41 -4.82 -8.59
N GLN A 47 8.19 -5.63 -7.87
CA GLN A 47 9.53 -5.22 -7.45
C GLN A 47 10.43 -4.83 -8.63
N ARG A 48 10.45 -5.61 -9.72
CA ARG A 48 11.29 -5.28 -10.89
C ARG A 48 10.84 -3.99 -11.57
N ILE A 49 9.53 -3.82 -11.75
CA ILE A 49 8.94 -2.62 -12.37
C ILE A 49 9.36 -1.39 -11.55
N PHE A 50 9.08 -1.40 -10.25
CA PHE A 50 9.29 -0.20 -9.44
C PHE A 50 10.74 0.03 -9.00
N ARG A 51 11.61 -0.98 -9.08
CA ARG A 51 13.06 -0.75 -8.93
C ARG A 51 13.66 -0.01 -10.12
N ALA A 52 13.09 -0.20 -11.31
CA ALA A 52 13.61 0.41 -12.54
C ALA A 52 12.91 1.73 -12.89
N HIS A 53 11.59 1.80 -12.66
CA HIS A 53 10.71 2.86 -13.13
C HIS A 53 9.66 3.18 -12.07
N LEU A 54 9.95 4.12 -11.17
CA LEU A 54 8.99 4.51 -10.13
C LEU A 54 7.83 5.35 -10.72
N GLU A 55 8.07 6.01 -11.85
CA GLU A 55 7.10 6.77 -12.65
C GLU A 55 5.87 5.94 -13.07
N HIS A 56 6.00 4.61 -13.18
CA HIS A 56 4.87 3.72 -13.42
C HIS A 56 3.79 3.80 -12.33
N LEU A 57 4.15 4.21 -11.10
CA LEU A 57 3.15 4.47 -10.06
C LEU A 57 2.23 5.61 -10.48
N LEU A 58 2.81 6.71 -10.98
CA LEU A 58 2.07 7.88 -11.44
C LEU A 58 1.20 7.51 -12.64
N GLU A 59 1.73 6.75 -13.59
CA GLU A 59 0.96 6.28 -14.75
C GLU A 59 -0.26 5.45 -14.34
N ARG A 60 -0.10 4.55 -13.36
CA ARG A 60 -1.22 3.76 -12.82
C ARG A 60 -2.27 4.64 -12.13
N LEU A 61 -1.84 5.65 -11.39
CA LEU A 61 -2.76 6.60 -10.73
C LEU A 61 -3.48 7.50 -11.74
N MET A 62 -2.78 7.94 -12.79
CA MET A 62 -3.38 8.73 -13.87
C MET A 62 -4.38 7.90 -14.70
N GLY A 63 -4.15 6.59 -14.82
CA GLY A 63 -5.06 5.66 -15.50
C GLY A 63 -6.33 5.33 -14.72
N ASP A 64 -6.37 5.61 -13.42
CA ASP A 64 -7.54 5.36 -12.55
C ASP A 64 -7.70 6.51 -11.52
N PRO A 65 -8.18 7.68 -11.97
CA PRO A 65 -8.23 8.89 -11.13
C PRO A 65 -9.21 8.81 -9.96
N GLU A 66 -10.18 7.89 -10.00
CA GLU A 66 -11.10 7.64 -8.89
C GLU A 66 -10.40 6.90 -7.73
N ARG A 67 -9.26 6.26 -8.01
CA ARG A 67 -8.48 5.49 -7.03
C ARG A 67 -7.50 6.40 -6.28
N THR A 68 -8.01 7.08 -5.26
CA THR A 68 -7.24 8.10 -4.51
C THR A 68 -6.38 7.55 -3.38
N VAL A 69 -6.50 6.26 -3.05
CA VAL A 69 -5.75 5.61 -1.96
C VAL A 69 -4.79 4.59 -2.54
N VAL A 70 -3.54 4.61 -2.11
CA VAL A 70 -2.52 3.62 -2.47
C VAL A 70 -2.06 2.89 -1.23
N VAL A 71 -2.04 1.56 -1.31
CA VAL A 71 -1.47 0.68 -0.29
C VAL A 71 -0.24 0.00 -0.89
N ILE A 72 0.91 0.29 -0.30
CA ILE A 72 2.18 -0.35 -0.65
C ILE A 72 2.50 -1.37 0.44
N ASP A 73 2.30 -2.65 0.16
CA ASP A 73 2.58 -3.73 1.11
C ASP A 73 4.08 -4.09 1.08
N GLU A 74 4.62 -4.40 2.26
CA GLU A 74 6.03 -4.78 2.46
C GLU A 74 7.06 -3.77 1.87
N ILE A 75 6.80 -2.46 2.06
CA ILE A 75 7.61 -1.31 1.62
C ILE A 75 9.13 -1.46 1.86
N GLN A 76 9.54 -2.15 2.92
CA GLN A 76 10.96 -2.38 3.22
C GLN A 76 11.69 -3.19 2.13
N LYS A 77 10.97 -3.82 1.20
CA LYS A 77 11.55 -4.49 0.02
C LYS A 77 11.99 -3.51 -1.07
N ALA A 78 11.46 -2.29 -1.09
CA ALA A 78 11.87 -1.21 -1.99
C ALA A 78 11.85 0.15 -1.27
N PRO A 79 12.80 0.41 -0.35
CA PRO A 79 12.81 1.65 0.45
C PRO A 79 12.91 2.94 -0.38
N THR A 80 13.47 2.87 -1.59
CA THR A 80 13.60 4.00 -2.53
C THR A 80 12.26 4.62 -2.94
N PHE A 81 11.14 3.92 -2.74
CA PHE A 81 9.81 4.53 -2.89
C PHE A 81 9.62 5.76 -2.02
N LEU A 82 10.20 5.75 -0.81
CA LEU A 82 10.04 6.81 0.17
C LEU A 82 10.60 8.15 -0.32
N ASP A 83 11.56 8.13 -1.24
CA ASP A 83 12.17 9.34 -1.81
C ASP A 83 11.24 10.08 -2.77
N VAL A 84 10.17 9.43 -3.25
CA VAL A 84 9.27 9.99 -4.28
C VAL A 84 7.85 10.22 -3.77
N ILE A 85 7.40 9.46 -2.77
CA ILE A 85 6.04 9.56 -2.22
C ILE A 85 5.91 10.56 -1.05
N HIS A 86 6.95 11.36 -0.80
CA HIS A 86 6.96 12.49 0.14
C HIS A 86 5.88 13.54 -0.16
#